data_AF-G4TXX8-F1
#
_entry.id   AF-G4TXX8-F1
#
_cell.length_a   1.000
_cell.length_b   1.000
_cell.length_c   1.000
_cell.angle_alpha   90.00
_cell.angle_beta   90.00
_cell.angle_gamma   90.00
#
_symmetry.space_group_name_H-M   'P 1'
#
loop_
_entity.id
_entity.type
_entity.pdbx_description
1 polymer ?
#
loop_
_entity_poly.entity_id
_entity_poly.type
_entity_poly.pdbx_seq_one_letter_code
_entity_poly.pdbx_strand_id
1 'polypeptide(L)'
;MSIDQPGAIDGVYDLVLERIDEKFKPIIVEMLGMLFCALEPLTSDDLDDLIEHTQGQGSAKALIRILGSVLKEDPITHTIQFRHPTFVEYLRRGRITGNKESDNRIAIDTARANGQAASWCLHRLKSRTEGLRFNICRIESSFYLNRQIPDLQERVAKFIPRRLRYASLHWPFHIAAMDSDWGRKLRSELAHIVKSPFTLYWMEILSVTGGVMRGVSGLQAAWQHKSVSGLSETFRLLK
;
A
#
# COMPACT_ATOMS: atom_id res chain seq x y z
N MET A 1 -36.09 4.31 16.39
CA MET A 1 -34.96 3.87 15.55
C MET A 1 -35.18 4.43 14.16
N SER A 2 -34.30 5.31 13.68
CA SER A 2 -34.34 5.76 12.28
C SER A 2 -33.73 4.68 11.40
N ILE A 3 -34.37 4.38 10.27
CA ILE A 3 -33.90 3.40 9.26
C ILE A 3 -32.57 3.86 8.63
N ASP A 4 -32.24 5.15 8.74
CA ASP A 4 -31.10 5.78 8.07
C ASP A 4 -29.84 5.93 8.95
N GLN A 5 -29.77 5.30 10.12
CA GLN A 5 -28.57 5.38 10.96
C GLN A 5 -27.46 4.47 10.40
N PRO A 6 -26.33 5.02 9.93
CA PRO A 6 -25.20 4.22 9.47
C PRO A 6 -24.63 3.39 10.63
N GLY A 7 -24.26 2.14 10.34
CA GLY A 7 -23.66 1.25 11.34
C GLY A 7 -24.62 0.29 12.05
N ALA A 8 -25.84 0.11 11.54
CA ALA A 8 -26.80 -0.87 12.09
C ALA A 8 -26.27 -2.32 12.16
N ILE A 9 -25.26 -2.67 11.35
CA ILE A 9 -24.60 -3.99 11.35
C ILE A 9 -23.27 -4.00 12.12
N ASP A 10 -22.84 -2.88 12.72
CA ASP A 10 -21.53 -2.76 13.35
C ASP A 10 -21.34 -3.78 14.48
N GLY A 11 -22.39 -4.06 15.24
CA GLY A 11 -22.37 -5.10 16.28
C GLY A 11 -22.05 -6.50 15.75
N VAL A 12 -22.38 -6.82 14.49
CA VAL A 12 -21.98 -8.09 13.88
C VAL A 12 -20.47 -8.12 13.61
N TYR A 13 -19.89 -7.00 13.20
CA TYR A 13 -18.46 -6.89 12.98
C TYR A 13 -17.66 -6.85 14.28
N ASP A 14 -18.21 -6.20 15.32
CA ASP A 14 -17.68 -6.29 16.68
C ASP A 14 -17.57 -7.76 17.11
N LEU A 15 -18.65 -8.55 16.97
CA LEU A 15 -18.64 -9.99 17.28
C LEU A 15 -17.66 -10.81 16.43
N VAL A 16 -17.42 -10.45 15.16
CA VAL A 16 -16.41 -11.11 14.32
C VAL A 16 -15.01 -10.88 14.89
N LEU A 17 -14.73 -9.67 15.37
CA LEU A 17 -13.43 -9.26 15.88
C LEU A 17 -13.21 -9.67 17.34
N GLU A 18 -14.25 -9.72 18.17
CA GLU A 18 -14.21 -10.22 19.56
C GLU A 18 -13.91 -11.72 19.65
N ARG A 19 -14.22 -12.50 18.59
CA ARG A 19 -13.88 -13.92 18.52
C ARG A 19 -12.39 -14.19 18.32
N ILE A 20 -11.61 -13.16 17.98
CA ILE A 20 -10.16 -13.29 17.88
C ILE A 20 -9.61 -13.42 19.30
N ASP A 21 -8.88 -14.49 19.56
CA ASP A 21 -8.13 -14.66 20.81
C ASP A 21 -7.28 -13.40 21.09
N GLU A 22 -7.44 -12.84 22.28
CA GLU A 22 -6.80 -11.58 22.71
C GLU A 22 -5.27 -11.61 22.54
N LYS A 23 -4.64 -12.78 22.63
CA LYS A 23 -3.20 -12.94 22.36
C LYS A 23 -2.82 -12.63 20.91
N PHE A 24 -3.68 -12.97 19.95
CA PHE A 24 -3.43 -12.80 18.52
C PHE A 24 -4.08 -11.54 17.94
N LYS A 25 -4.97 -10.90 18.69
CA LYS A 25 -5.70 -9.70 18.27
C LYS A 25 -4.78 -8.58 17.75
N PRO A 26 -3.68 -8.20 18.42
CA PRO A 26 -2.79 -7.16 17.89
C PRO A 26 -2.20 -7.51 16.51
N ILE A 27 -1.83 -8.78 16.31
CA ILE A 27 -1.24 -9.29 15.06
C ILE A 27 -2.28 -9.25 13.94
N ILE A 28 -3.51 -9.68 14.22
CA ILE A 28 -4.61 -9.69 13.25
C ILE A 28 -5.00 -8.25 12.87
N VAL A 29 -5.07 -7.35 13.84
CA VAL A 29 -5.39 -5.92 13.60
C VAL A 29 -4.31 -5.25 12.77
N GLU A 30 -3.04 -5.56 13.01
CA GLU A 30 -1.94 -5.04 12.20
C GLU A 30 -2.04 -5.50 10.73
N MET A 31 -2.18 -6.81 10.48
CA MET A 31 -2.35 -7.33 9.11
C MET A 31 -3.62 -6.80 8.43
N LEU A 32 -4.72 -6.65 9.19
CA LEU A 32 -5.96 -6.05 8.69
C LEU A 32 -5.74 -4.57 8.33
N GLY A 33 -4.93 -3.85 9.11
CA GLY A 33 -4.53 -2.48 8.81
C GLY A 33 -3.73 -2.36 7.51
N MET A 34 -2.82 -3.29 7.25
CA MET A 34 -2.08 -3.37 5.99
C MET A 34 -3.02 -3.54 4.80
N LEU A 35 -4.00 -4.45 4.89
CA LEU A 35 -5.01 -4.66 3.83
C LEU A 35 -5.94 -3.46 3.67
N PHE A 36 -6.36 -2.85 4.78
CA PHE A 36 -7.26 -1.70 4.78
C PHE A 36 -6.61 -0.46 4.15
N CYS A 37 -5.31 -0.26 4.38
CA CYS A 37 -4.57 0.87 3.83
C CYS A 37 -4.02 0.60 2.40
N ALA A 38 -4.14 -0.62 1.89
CA ALA A 38 -3.67 -0.94 0.55
C ALA A 38 -4.51 -0.20 -0.51
N LEU A 39 -3.83 0.39 -1.50
CA LEU A 39 -4.45 1.19 -2.56
C LEU A 39 -4.94 0.36 -3.75
N GLU A 40 -4.54 -0.90 -3.79
CA GLU A 40 -5.05 -2.00 -4.61
C GLU A 40 -5.04 -3.26 -3.73
N PRO A 41 -5.95 -4.24 -3.95
CA PRO A 41 -5.94 -5.49 -3.19
C PRO A 41 -4.57 -6.17 -3.22
N LEU A 42 -4.02 -6.59 -2.08
CA LEU A 42 -2.76 -7.35 -2.03
C LEU A 42 -3.03 -8.83 -2.32
N THR A 43 -2.06 -9.56 -2.84
CA THR A 43 -2.12 -11.03 -2.83
C THR A 43 -1.71 -11.56 -1.46
N SER A 44 -2.00 -12.84 -1.20
CA SER A 44 -1.48 -13.53 -0.02
C SER A 44 0.04 -13.43 0.07
N ASP A 45 0.73 -13.69 -1.04
CA ASP A 45 2.20 -13.58 -1.08
C ASP A 45 2.69 -12.15 -0.86
N ASP A 46 1.98 -11.13 -1.37
CA ASP A 46 2.36 -9.73 -1.17
C ASP A 46 2.19 -9.31 0.31
N LEU A 47 1.13 -9.78 0.97
CA LEU A 47 0.93 -9.54 2.39
C LEU A 47 1.98 -10.26 3.24
N ASP A 48 2.32 -11.51 2.92
CA ASP A 48 3.36 -12.26 3.63
C ASP A 48 4.74 -11.60 3.46
N ASP A 49 5.10 -11.14 2.26
CA ASP A 49 6.35 -10.38 2.00
C ASP A 49 6.38 -9.04 2.74
N LEU A 50 5.23 -8.36 2.87
CA LEU A 50 5.09 -7.14 3.67
C LEU A 50 5.26 -7.42 5.17
N ILE A 51 4.68 -8.49 5.68
CA ILE A 51 4.82 -8.92 7.09
C ILE A 51 6.30 -9.24 7.37
N GLU A 52 6.94 -10.03 6.52
CA GLU A 52 8.35 -10.38 6.67
C GLU A 52 9.26 -9.14 6.65
N HIS A 53 9.05 -8.24 5.67
CA HIS A 53 9.82 -6.99 5.54
C HIS A 53 9.71 -6.10 6.79
N THR A 54 8.52 -6.07 7.41
CA THR A 54 8.25 -5.26 8.59
C THR A 54 8.60 -5.95 9.91
N GLN A 55 9.14 -7.17 9.84
CA GLN A 55 9.43 -8.04 11.00
C GLN A 55 8.16 -8.31 11.84
N GLY A 56 7.01 -8.35 11.17
CA GLY A 56 5.73 -8.68 11.76
C GLY A 56 5.56 -10.18 12.02
N GLN A 57 4.40 -10.54 12.54
CA GLN A 57 4.02 -11.93 12.81
C GLN A 57 2.75 -12.31 12.05
N GLY A 58 2.48 -13.61 11.95
CA GLY A 58 1.27 -14.12 11.31
C GLY A 58 1.50 -14.47 9.84
N SER A 59 0.41 -14.70 9.13
CA SER A 59 0.40 -14.95 7.68
C SER A 59 -0.96 -14.61 7.08
N ALA A 60 -0.97 -14.33 5.79
CA ALA A 60 -2.18 -14.11 4.99
C ALA A 60 -3.17 -15.27 5.15
N LYS A 61 -2.67 -16.51 5.07
CA LYS A 61 -3.50 -17.72 5.24
C LYS A 61 -4.18 -17.76 6.62
N ALA A 62 -3.46 -17.43 7.69
CA ALA A 62 -4.03 -17.41 9.03
C ALA A 62 -5.09 -16.30 9.17
N LEU A 63 -4.79 -15.10 8.65
CA LEU A 63 -5.71 -13.97 8.64
C LEU A 63 -7.02 -14.30 7.92
N ILE A 64 -6.94 -14.83 6.70
CA ILE A 64 -8.11 -15.19 5.89
C ILE A 64 -8.92 -16.30 6.57
N ARG A 65 -8.26 -17.26 7.23
CA ARG A 65 -8.96 -18.31 7.98
C ARG A 65 -9.72 -17.73 9.18
N ILE A 66 -9.10 -16.83 9.94
CA ILE A 66 -9.69 -16.23 11.14
C ILE A 66 -10.83 -15.28 10.77
N LEU A 67 -10.59 -14.42 9.77
CA LEU A 67 -11.55 -13.42 9.29
C LEU A 67 -12.33 -13.89 8.06
N GLY A 68 -12.51 -15.19 7.87
CA GLY A 68 -13.09 -15.77 6.66
C GLY A 68 -14.53 -15.36 6.38
N SER A 69 -15.25 -14.84 7.37
CA SER A 69 -16.60 -14.25 7.23
C SER A 69 -16.58 -12.87 6.56
N VAL A 70 -15.46 -12.16 6.60
CA VAL A 70 -15.32 -10.78 6.08
C VAL A 70 -14.21 -10.62 5.05
N LEU A 71 -13.29 -11.58 4.96
CA LEU A 71 -12.23 -11.67 3.96
C LEU A 71 -12.39 -12.92 3.09
N LYS A 72 -11.93 -12.82 1.86
CA LYS A 72 -11.78 -13.95 0.92
C LYS A 72 -10.52 -13.78 0.10
N GLU A 73 -9.98 -14.89 -0.38
CA GLU A 73 -8.99 -14.89 -1.44
C GLU A 73 -9.69 -15.15 -2.78
N ASP A 74 -9.35 -14.35 -3.80
CA ASP A 74 -9.80 -14.59 -5.15
C ASP A 74 -9.03 -15.76 -5.78
N PRO A 75 -9.70 -16.80 -6.31
CA PRO A 75 -9.04 -18.03 -6.73
C PRO A 75 -8.20 -17.88 -8.01
N ILE A 76 -8.38 -16.80 -8.77
CA ILE A 76 -7.69 -16.57 -10.05
C ILE A 76 -6.50 -15.62 -9.84
N THR A 77 -6.74 -14.52 -9.16
CA THR A 77 -5.76 -13.44 -8.95
C THR A 77 -4.97 -13.61 -7.65
N HIS A 78 -5.39 -14.52 -6.77
CA HIS A 78 -4.85 -14.70 -5.41
C HIS A 78 -4.90 -13.44 -4.55
N THR A 79 -5.76 -12.48 -4.91
CA THR A 79 -5.93 -11.22 -4.17
C THR A 79 -6.84 -11.41 -2.97
N ILE A 80 -6.46 -10.80 -1.85
CA ILE A 80 -7.27 -10.74 -0.64
C ILE A 80 -8.30 -9.62 -0.80
N GLN A 81 -9.57 -9.97 -0.68
CA GLN A 81 -10.69 -9.05 -0.89
C GLN A 81 -11.59 -9.03 0.35
N PHE A 82 -12.08 -7.83 0.68
CA PHE A 82 -13.19 -7.68 1.61
C PHE A 82 -14.48 -8.22 0.97
N ARG A 83 -15.18 -9.11 1.68
CA ARG A 83 -16.44 -9.70 1.20
C ARG A 83 -17.58 -8.68 1.15
N HIS A 84 -17.55 -7.72 2.07
CA HIS A 84 -18.65 -6.78 2.28
C HIS A 84 -18.12 -5.35 2.34
N PRO A 85 -18.57 -4.45 1.46
CA PRO A 85 -18.23 -3.02 1.54
C PRO A 85 -18.58 -2.41 2.91
N THR A 86 -19.65 -2.89 3.55
CA THR A 86 -20.06 -2.46 4.88
C THR A 86 -19.02 -2.75 5.97
N PHE A 87 -18.17 -3.77 5.81
CA PHE A 87 -17.07 -4.03 6.74
C PHE A 87 -15.95 -3.00 6.57
N VAL A 88 -15.64 -2.59 5.33
CA VAL A 88 -14.70 -1.50 5.07
C VAL A 88 -15.22 -0.19 5.67
N GLU A 89 -16.52 0.09 5.53
CA GLU A 89 -17.15 1.26 6.17
C GLU A 89 -17.11 1.18 7.70
N TYR A 90 -17.29 -0.01 8.28
CA TYR A 90 -17.14 -0.23 9.73
C TYR A 90 -15.71 0.10 10.19
N LEU A 91 -14.68 -0.42 9.51
CA LEU A 91 -13.28 -0.12 9.82
C LEU A 91 -12.98 1.39 9.69
N ARG A 92 -13.58 2.04 8.69
CA ARG A 92 -13.47 3.50 8.50
C ARG A 92 -14.17 4.29 9.61
N ARG A 93 -15.31 3.83 10.12
CA ARG A 93 -16.01 4.45 11.26
C ARG A 93 -15.19 4.34 12.55
N GLY A 94 -14.58 3.18 12.81
CA GLY A 94 -13.68 3.00 13.96
C GLY A 94 -12.51 3.99 13.99
N ARG A 95 -12.08 4.51 12.82
CA ARG A 95 -11.10 5.61 12.72
C ARG A 95 -11.64 6.96 13.18
N ILE A 96 -12.92 7.24 12.93
CA ILE A 96 -13.56 8.55 13.17
C ILE A 96 -13.93 8.70 14.66
N THR A 97 -14.31 7.61 15.33
CA THR A 97 -14.82 7.62 16.71
C THR A 97 -13.74 7.55 17.79
N GLY A 98 -12.47 7.77 17.44
CA GLY A 98 -11.30 7.67 18.33
C GLY A 98 -11.22 8.66 19.51
N ASN A 99 -12.34 9.11 20.08
CA ASN A 99 -12.37 9.88 21.32
C ASN A 99 -13.46 9.39 22.31
N LYS A 100 -12.94 8.83 23.41
CA LYS A 100 -13.45 8.72 24.79
C LYS A 100 -14.72 7.90 25.11
N GLU A 101 -14.45 6.91 25.96
CA GLU A 101 -15.26 6.40 27.08
C GLU A 101 -16.30 5.29 26.83
N SER A 102 -16.56 4.83 25.60
CA SER A 102 -17.43 3.65 25.41
C SER A 102 -17.18 2.74 24.21
N ASP A 103 -16.26 3.05 23.29
CA ASP A 103 -16.13 2.27 22.06
C ASP A 103 -15.07 1.16 22.23
N ASN A 104 -15.49 -0.07 22.57
CA ASN A 104 -14.65 -1.27 22.57
C ASN A 104 -14.23 -1.72 21.15
N ARG A 105 -14.30 -0.79 20.18
CA ARG A 105 -14.09 -1.05 18.77
C ARG A 105 -12.61 -1.09 18.43
N ILE A 106 -12.27 -1.98 17.51
CA ILE A 106 -10.91 -2.11 17.01
C ILE A 106 -10.55 -0.85 16.21
N ALA A 107 -9.52 -0.15 16.67
CA ALA A 107 -8.92 0.96 15.96
C ALA A 107 -7.71 0.47 15.15
N ILE A 108 -7.73 0.69 13.84
CA ILE A 108 -6.58 0.47 12.97
C ILE A 108 -5.67 1.69 13.03
N ASP A 109 -4.41 1.48 13.37
CA ASP A 109 -3.37 2.50 13.22
C ASP A 109 -2.99 2.63 11.74
N THR A 110 -3.73 3.50 11.03
CA THR A 110 -3.52 3.73 9.60
C THR A 110 -2.18 4.41 9.32
N ALA A 111 -1.66 5.21 10.25
CA ALA A 111 -0.38 5.90 10.05
C ALA A 111 0.77 4.88 10.07
N ARG A 112 0.74 3.95 11.03
CA ARG A 112 1.68 2.81 11.08
C ARG A 112 1.57 1.92 9.86
N ALA A 113 0.35 1.51 9.47
CA ALA A 113 0.14 0.64 8.31
C ALA A 113 0.63 1.30 7.00
N ASN A 114 0.40 2.60 6.81
CA ASN A 114 0.94 3.34 5.67
C ASN A 114 2.47 3.47 5.74
N GLY A 115 3.05 3.66 6.93
CA GLY A 115 4.50 3.68 7.11
C GLY A 115 5.17 2.34 6.75
N GLN A 116 4.55 1.24 7.16
CA GLN A 116 4.94 -0.13 6.78
C GLN A 116 4.86 -0.35 5.27
N ALA A 117 3.73 0.01 4.65
CA ALA A 117 3.55 -0.10 3.20
C ALA A 117 4.54 0.80 2.43
N ALA A 118 4.79 2.02 2.88
CA ALA A 118 5.78 2.91 2.28
C ALA A 118 7.19 2.30 2.35
N SER A 119 7.58 1.78 3.52
CA SER A 119 8.87 1.10 3.70
C SER A 119 9.02 -0.09 2.77
N TRP A 120 7.99 -0.94 2.68
CA TRP A 120 7.97 -2.10 1.80
C TRP A 120 8.06 -1.69 0.33
N CYS A 121 7.28 -0.71 -0.12
CA CYS A 121 7.35 -0.20 -1.48
C CYS A 121 8.75 0.32 -1.83
N LEU A 122 9.37 1.13 -0.97
CA LEU A 122 10.73 1.63 -1.19
C LEU A 122 11.76 0.49 -1.22
N HIS A 123 11.59 -0.53 -0.39
CA HIS A 123 12.43 -1.73 -0.41
C HIS A 123 12.28 -2.52 -1.72
N ARG A 124 11.06 -2.69 -2.24
CA ARG A 124 10.80 -3.34 -3.53
C ARG A 124 11.40 -2.56 -4.70
N LEU A 125 11.28 -1.24 -4.71
CA LEU A 125 11.91 -0.39 -5.73
C LEU A 125 13.44 -0.53 -5.74
N LYS A 126 14.06 -0.75 -4.58
CA LYS A 126 15.51 -0.94 -4.42
C LYS A 126 16.00 -2.38 -4.63
N SER A 127 15.10 -3.33 -4.86
CA SER A 127 15.48 -4.73 -5.08
C SER A 127 16.45 -4.86 -6.26
N ARG A 128 17.56 -5.57 -6.07
CA ARG A 128 18.57 -5.74 -7.14
C ARG A 128 18.09 -6.65 -8.28
N THR A 129 17.18 -7.57 -7.99
CA THR A 129 16.70 -8.59 -8.93
C THR A 129 15.38 -8.19 -9.58
N GLU A 130 14.48 -7.60 -8.79
CA GLU A 130 13.09 -7.32 -9.16
C GLU A 130 12.72 -5.84 -9.04
N GLY A 131 13.68 -4.97 -8.72
CA GLY A 131 13.46 -3.54 -8.51
C GLY A 131 13.66 -2.71 -9.77
N LEU A 132 13.84 -1.41 -9.55
CA LEU A 132 14.08 -0.43 -10.60
C LEU A 132 15.37 -0.74 -11.36
N ARG A 133 15.31 -0.68 -12.69
CA ARG A 133 16.47 -0.77 -13.58
C ARG A 133 16.19 -0.07 -14.89
N PHE A 134 17.25 0.40 -15.53
CA PHE A 134 17.19 1.00 -16.85
C PHE A 134 16.56 0.06 -17.86
N ASN A 135 15.67 0.59 -18.68
CA ASN A 135 15.02 -0.10 -19.78
C ASN A 135 14.40 -1.45 -19.36
N ILE A 136 13.63 -1.46 -18.28
CA ILE A 136 13.09 -2.68 -17.66
C ILE A 136 12.27 -3.54 -18.65
N CYS A 137 11.52 -2.89 -19.55
CA CYS A 137 10.73 -3.55 -20.58
C CYS A 137 11.52 -3.89 -21.86
N ARG A 138 12.83 -3.64 -21.88
CA ARG A 138 13.74 -3.93 -23.01
C ARG A 138 13.27 -3.30 -24.33
N ILE A 139 12.80 -2.07 -24.27
CA ILE A 139 12.39 -1.29 -25.43
C ILE A 139 13.64 -0.96 -26.26
N GLU A 140 13.57 -1.21 -27.56
CA GLU A 140 14.70 -1.12 -28.47
C GLU A 140 15.08 0.34 -28.77
N SER A 141 14.11 1.25 -28.75
CA SER A 141 14.30 2.66 -29.09
C SER A 141 13.38 3.56 -28.27
N SER A 142 13.96 4.58 -27.64
CA SER A 142 13.23 5.63 -26.92
C SER A 142 12.60 6.69 -27.85
N PHE A 143 12.79 6.58 -29.17
CA PHE A 143 12.19 7.50 -30.15
C PHE A 143 10.73 7.17 -30.48
N TYR A 144 10.25 5.99 -30.12
CA TYR A 144 8.86 5.60 -30.33
C TYR A 144 8.01 5.97 -29.12
N LEU A 145 6.81 6.49 -29.39
CA LEU A 145 5.78 6.62 -28.37
C LEU A 145 5.38 5.23 -27.88
N ASN A 146 5.00 5.10 -26.61
CA ASN A 146 4.52 3.82 -26.04
C ASN A 146 3.41 3.17 -26.90
N ARG A 147 2.50 3.97 -27.46
CA ARG A 147 1.42 3.51 -28.35
C ARG A 147 1.89 2.95 -29.71
N GLN A 148 3.13 3.21 -30.10
CA GLN A 148 3.73 2.73 -31.35
C GLN A 148 4.48 1.41 -31.15
N ILE A 149 4.57 0.89 -29.92
CA ILE A 149 5.23 -0.37 -29.60
C ILE A 149 4.14 -1.46 -29.49
N PRO A 150 3.97 -2.34 -30.50
CA PRO A 150 2.82 -3.24 -30.58
C PRO A 150 2.73 -4.25 -29.42
N ASP A 151 3.87 -4.73 -28.92
CA ASP A 151 3.99 -5.76 -27.88
C ASP A 151 4.26 -5.17 -26.48
N LEU A 152 4.07 -3.86 -26.29
CA LEU A 152 4.41 -3.19 -25.03
C LEU A 152 3.69 -3.78 -23.82
N GLN A 153 2.40 -4.09 -23.94
CA GLN A 153 1.62 -4.64 -22.83
C GLN A 153 2.11 -6.03 -22.41
N GLU A 154 2.52 -6.87 -23.36
CA GLU A 154 3.11 -8.17 -23.09
C GLU A 154 4.46 -8.01 -22.37
N ARG A 155 5.28 -7.04 -22.80
CA ARG A 155 6.55 -6.71 -22.14
C ARG A 155 6.35 -6.19 -20.72
N VAL A 156 5.34 -5.33 -20.50
CA VAL A 156 4.98 -4.86 -19.15
C VAL A 156 4.60 -6.04 -18.26
N ALA A 157 3.70 -6.91 -18.72
CA ALA A 157 3.28 -8.10 -17.96
C ALA A 157 4.45 -9.06 -17.67
N LYS A 158 5.39 -9.18 -18.60
CA LYS A 158 6.56 -10.06 -18.48
C LYS A 158 7.66 -9.52 -17.57
N PHE A 159 7.94 -8.21 -17.63
CA PHE A 159 9.14 -7.63 -17.03
C PHE A 159 8.90 -6.77 -15.80
N ILE A 160 7.66 -6.36 -15.54
CA ILE A 160 7.29 -5.57 -14.36
C ILE A 160 6.45 -6.44 -13.43
N PRO A 161 7.04 -7.05 -12.39
CA PRO A 161 6.30 -7.84 -11.42
C PRO A 161 5.21 -6.99 -10.75
N ARG A 162 4.13 -7.67 -10.35
CA ARG A 162 2.97 -7.03 -9.69
C ARG A 162 3.36 -6.16 -8.49
N ARG A 163 4.25 -6.67 -7.62
CA ARG A 163 4.79 -5.93 -6.46
C ARG A 163 5.54 -4.67 -6.87
N LEU A 164 6.37 -4.75 -7.91
CA LEU A 164 7.10 -3.59 -8.43
C LEU A 164 6.14 -2.54 -9.01
N ARG A 165 5.10 -2.98 -9.73
CA ARG A 165 4.04 -2.11 -10.24
C ARG A 165 3.30 -1.42 -9.10
N TYR A 166 2.85 -2.18 -8.09
CA TYR A 166 2.19 -1.62 -6.91
C TYR A 166 3.09 -0.59 -6.24
N ALA A 167 4.33 -0.96 -5.92
CA ALA A 167 5.29 -0.09 -5.28
C ALA A 167 5.49 1.20 -6.08
N SER A 168 5.68 1.10 -7.39
CA SER A 168 5.90 2.24 -8.29
C SER A 168 4.71 3.20 -8.33
N LEU A 169 3.48 2.70 -8.27
CA LEU A 169 2.26 3.52 -8.36
C LEU A 169 1.82 4.12 -7.02
N HIS A 170 2.18 3.49 -5.89
CA HIS A 170 1.51 3.74 -4.61
C HIS A 170 2.42 4.24 -3.50
N TRP A 171 3.76 4.08 -3.61
CA TRP A 171 4.69 4.54 -2.58
C TRP A 171 4.49 6.02 -2.17
N PRO A 172 4.23 6.99 -3.08
CA PRO A 172 4.12 8.38 -2.67
C PRO A 172 2.87 8.65 -1.81
N PHE A 173 1.78 7.92 -2.07
CA PHE A 173 0.53 8.06 -1.31
C PHE A 173 0.67 7.48 0.10
N HIS A 174 1.39 6.36 0.26
CA HIS A 174 1.71 5.83 1.57
C HIS A 174 2.60 6.79 2.38
N ILE A 175 3.58 7.44 1.72
CA ILE A 175 4.38 8.51 2.34
C ILE A 175 3.52 9.69 2.79
N ALA A 176 2.49 10.05 2.02
CA ALA A 176 1.58 11.14 2.36
C ALA A 176 0.64 10.82 3.55
N ALA A 177 0.46 9.55 3.88
CA ALA A 177 -0.50 9.08 4.89
C ALA A 177 0.16 8.49 6.15
N MET A 178 1.48 8.37 6.19
CA MET A 178 2.24 7.91 7.37
C MET A 178 2.58 9.06 8.32
N ASP A 179 2.97 8.74 9.56
CA ASP A 179 3.40 9.74 10.54
C ASP A 179 4.82 10.33 10.28
N SER A 180 5.22 11.28 11.11
CA SER A 180 6.53 11.93 11.03
C SER A 180 7.72 11.03 11.38
N ASP A 181 7.50 10.00 12.17
CA ASP A 181 8.56 9.11 12.67
C ASP A 181 9.02 8.19 11.55
N TRP A 182 8.06 7.65 10.78
CA TRP A 182 8.34 6.99 9.51
C TRP A 182 9.02 7.91 8.50
N GLY A 183 8.62 9.18 8.44
CA GLY A 183 9.27 10.18 7.58
C GLY A 183 10.77 10.35 7.87
N ARG A 184 11.17 10.30 9.15
CA ARG A 184 12.58 10.29 9.53
C ARG A 184 13.26 8.97 9.17
N LYS A 185 12.60 7.84 9.44
CA LYS A 185 13.13 6.49 9.20
C LYS A 185 13.39 6.20 7.71
N LEU A 186 12.53 6.67 6.81
CA LEU A 186 12.58 6.38 5.37
C LEU A 186 13.29 7.44 4.53
N ARG A 187 13.91 8.45 5.16
CA ARG A 187 14.54 9.58 4.48
C ARG A 187 15.61 9.15 3.47
N SER A 188 16.46 8.19 3.85
CA SER A 188 17.57 7.73 3.01
C SER A 188 17.07 6.98 1.78
N GLU A 189 16.10 6.09 1.97
CA GLU A 189 15.44 5.33 0.93
C GLU A 189 14.72 6.23 -0.05
N LEU A 190 13.98 7.22 0.46
CA LEU A 190 13.31 8.20 -0.37
C LEU A 190 14.31 9.01 -1.20
N ALA A 191 15.38 9.52 -0.58
CA ALA A 191 16.43 10.26 -1.27
C ALA A 191 17.09 9.43 -2.38
N HIS A 192 17.22 8.12 -2.18
CA HIS A 192 17.75 7.22 -3.18
C HIS A 192 16.82 7.09 -4.40
N ILE A 193 15.51 6.95 -4.20
CA ILE A 193 14.52 6.79 -5.28
C ILE A 193 14.34 8.08 -6.08
N VAL A 194 14.33 9.25 -5.41
CA VAL A 194 14.13 10.55 -6.07
C VAL A 194 15.42 11.18 -6.62
N LYS A 195 16.55 10.45 -6.56
CA LYS A 195 17.82 10.86 -7.18
C LYS A 195 18.09 10.09 -8.47
N SER A 196 18.75 10.76 -9.41
CA SER A 196 19.29 10.13 -10.61
C SER A 196 20.32 9.02 -10.26
N PRO A 197 20.31 7.87 -10.96
CA PRO A 197 19.44 7.53 -12.11
C PRO A 197 18.11 6.86 -11.73
N PHE A 198 17.90 6.53 -10.46
CA PHE A 198 16.72 5.74 -10.02
C PHE A 198 15.39 6.41 -10.32
N THR A 199 15.32 7.74 -10.27
CA THR A 199 14.11 8.47 -10.66
C THR A 199 13.76 8.25 -12.13
N LEU A 200 14.75 8.17 -13.02
CA LEU A 200 14.50 7.90 -14.43
C LEU A 200 13.92 6.49 -14.61
N TYR A 201 14.47 5.50 -13.90
CA TYR A 201 13.98 4.11 -13.95
C TYR A 201 12.56 3.98 -13.40
N TRP A 202 12.24 4.73 -12.34
CA TRP A 202 10.88 4.79 -11.82
C TRP A 202 9.92 5.46 -12.81
N MET A 203 10.33 6.56 -13.44
CA MET A 203 9.53 7.23 -14.48
C MET A 203 9.29 6.35 -15.71
N GLU A 204 10.24 5.48 -16.08
CA GLU A 204 10.03 4.50 -17.14
C GLU A 204 8.84 3.58 -16.82
N ILE A 205 8.79 3.03 -15.60
CA ILE A 205 7.67 2.19 -15.14
C ILE A 205 6.36 2.98 -15.18
N LEU A 206 6.34 4.20 -14.64
CA LEU A 206 5.15 5.04 -14.68
C LEU A 206 4.70 5.33 -16.12
N SER A 207 5.63 5.53 -17.05
CA SER A 207 5.34 5.78 -18.46
C SER A 207 4.66 4.57 -19.11
N VAL A 208 5.27 3.40 -19.03
CA VAL A 208 4.78 2.19 -19.72
C VAL A 208 3.52 1.60 -19.08
N THR A 209 3.26 1.92 -17.81
CA THR A 209 2.04 1.51 -17.09
C THR A 209 0.93 2.57 -17.12
N GLY A 210 1.15 3.73 -17.77
CA GLY A 210 0.18 4.84 -17.78
C GLY A 210 0.03 5.55 -16.42
N GLY A 211 0.93 5.28 -15.48
CA GLY A 211 0.94 5.79 -14.11
C GLY A 211 1.51 7.19 -13.93
N VAL A 212 1.95 7.89 -14.98
CA VAL A 212 2.61 9.21 -14.87
C VAL A 212 1.79 10.21 -14.05
N MET A 213 0.52 10.41 -14.41
CA MET A 213 -0.34 11.36 -13.68
C MET A 213 -0.57 10.93 -12.22
N ARG A 214 -0.67 9.62 -11.97
CA ARG A 214 -0.78 9.09 -10.60
C ARG A 214 0.50 9.36 -9.80
N GLY A 215 1.67 9.19 -10.40
CA GLY A 215 2.96 9.51 -9.80
C GLY A 215 3.08 11.00 -9.45
N VAL A 216 2.67 11.90 -10.35
CA VAL A 216 2.65 13.35 -10.09
C VAL A 216 1.74 13.68 -8.90
N SER A 217 0.49 13.21 -8.91
CA SER A 217 -0.45 13.46 -7.81
C SER A 217 0.05 12.89 -6.48
N GLY A 218 0.67 11.71 -6.52
CA GLY A 218 1.25 11.08 -5.34
C GLY A 218 2.42 11.88 -4.76
N LEU A 219 3.34 12.36 -5.60
CA LEU A 219 4.44 13.22 -5.16
C LEU A 219 3.94 14.55 -4.59
N GLN A 220 2.91 15.14 -5.19
CA GLN A 220 2.27 16.36 -4.67
C GLN A 220 1.67 16.12 -3.29
N ALA A 221 0.96 15.00 -3.09
CA ALA A 221 0.42 14.61 -1.80
C ALA A 221 1.53 14.40 -0.76
N ALA A 222 2.60 13.70 -1.12
CA ALA A 222 3.76 13.48 -0.26
C ALA A 222 4.44 14.80 0.13
N TRP A 223 4.59 15.72 -0.82
CA TRP A 223 5.21 17.04 -0.60
C TRP A 223 4.42 17.92 0.37
N GLN A 224 3.10 17.89 0.30
CA GLN A 224 2.22 18.66 1.19
C GLN A 224 2.26 18.16 2.64
N HIS A 225 2.74 16.94 2.88
CA HIS A 225 2.82 16.38 4.22
C HIS A 225 4.00 16.98 5.02
N LYS A 226 3.71 17.49 6.23
CA LYS A 226 4.67 18.23 7.08
C LYS A 226 5.94 17.43 7.44
N SER A 227 5.93 16.09 7.35
CA SER A 227 7.13 15.24 7.55
C SER A 227 8.19 15.38 6.44
N VAL A 228 7.81 15.95 5.28
CA VAL A 228 8.67 16.19 4.11
C VAL A 228 9.25 17.62 4.08
N SER A 229 8.88 18.48 5.03
CA SER A 229 9.49 19.82 5.18
C SER A 229 11.02 19.78 5.33
N GLY A 230 11.53 18.77 6.05
CA GLY A 230 12.97 18.50 6.16
C GLY A 230 13.57 17.76 4.95
N LEU A 231 12.75 17.26 4.02
CA LEU A 231 13.14 16.65 2.74
C LEU A 231 13.05 17.67 1.59
N SER A 232 12.72 18.94 1.88
CA SER A 232 12.63 20.01 0.87
C SER A 232 13.92 20.12 0.04
N GLU A 233 15.07 19.80 0.62
CA GLU A 233 16.36 19.75 -0.05
C GLU A 233 16.52 18.55 -1.01
N THR A 234 15.86 17.44 -0.71
CA THR A 234 15.89 16.20 -1.51
C THR A 234 15.03 16.32 -2.77
N PHE A 235 13.87 16.97 -2.71
CA PHE A 235 13.05 17.25 -3.91
C PHE A 235 13.47 18.54 -4.63
N ARG A 236 14.27 19.42 -4.02
CA ARG A 236 14.93 20.52 -4.75
C ARG A 236 15.81 20.01 -5.89
N LEU A 237 16.28 18.77 -5.82
CA LEU A 237 17.04 18.09 -6.88
C LEU A 237 16.18 17.67 -8.09
N LEU A 238 14.85 17.88 -8.04
CA LEU A 238 13.93 17.68 -9.17
C LEU A 238 13.59 18.98 -9.91
N LYS A 239 14.23 20.10 -9.57
CA LYS A 239 14.25 21.33 -10.39
C LYS A 239 15.50 21.35 -11.26
#